data_AF-A0A833UQH9-F1
#
_entry.id   AF-A0A833UQH9-F1
#
_cell.length_a   1.000
_cell.length_b   1.000
_cell.length_c   1.000
_cell.angle_alpha   90.00
_cell.angle_beta   90.00
_cell.angle_gamma   90.00
#
_symmetry.space_group_name_H-M   'P 1'
#
loop_
_entity.id
_entity.type
_entity.pdbx_description
1 polymer ?
#
loop_
_entity_poly.entity_id
_entity_poly.type
_entity_poly.pdbx_seq_one_letter_code
_entity_poly.pdbx_strand_id
1 'polypeptide(L)'
;MILSSYSHAQELHLIQYSDISSIPQIASNQKVQAELQTLLKHDYPKFQANFEHYSAPYLLKTYEALYYEGRFGSSLDASSTIVFKDGRLFAAIYFVNTKTLKYFSNDASCSEQLHTAIQVFAQQREIQSIEYVTARVESALKYHFGLAAQCGAYIEKINK
;
A
#
# COMPACT_ATOMS: atom_id res chain seq x y z
N MET A 1 17.93 31.22 7.91
CA MET A 1 18.91 30.18 7.50
C MET A 1 18.09 28.94 7.16
N ILE A 2 18.01 28.58 5.88
CA ILE A 2 17.16 27.48 5.39
C ILE A 2 17.99 26.20 5.48
N LEU A 3 17.59 25.27 6.35
CA LEU A 3 18.08 23.89 6.32
C LEU A 3 16.99 23.02 5.72
N SER A 4 16.92 23.01 4.39
CA SER A 4 16.19 21.99 3.64
C SER A 4 17.02 20.71 3.68
N SER A 5 16.89 19.93 4.75
CA SER A 5 17.37 18.55 4.78
C SER A 5 16.45 17.72 3.88
N TYR A 6 16.82 17.60 2.60
CA TYR A 6 16.29 16.57 1.73
C TYR A 6 16.76 15.22 2.29
N SER A 7 15.94 14.60 3.14
CA SER A 7 16.09 13.20 3.50
C SER A 7 15.83 12.39 2.23
N HIS A 8 16.89 12.09 1.47
CA HIS A 8 16.82 11.03 0.48
C HIS A 8 16.30 9.78 1.19
N ALA A 9 15.23 9.18 0.67
CA ALA A 9 14.72 7.92 1.18
C ALA A 9 15.86 6.89 1.11
N GLN A 10 16.46 6.52 2.25
CA GLN A 10 17.41 5.40 2.29
C GLN A 10 16.75 4.14 1.71
N GLU A 11 17.45 3.49 0.79
CA GLU A 11 16.98 2.31 0.08
C GLU A 11 16.60 1.20 1.07
N LEU A 12 15.39 0.64 0.94
CA LEU A 12 14.92 -0.45 1.81
C LEU A 12 15.59 -1.75 1.39
N HIS A 13 16.38 -2.38 2.28
CA HIS A 13 16.93 -3.70 2.01
C HIS A 13 15.87 -4.78 2.19
N LEU A 14 15.09 -5.07 1.14
CA LEU A 14 13.91 -5.94 1.22
C LEU A 14 14.22 -7.44 1.29
N ILE A 15 15.43 -7.86 0.91
CA ILE A 15 15.83 -9.27 0.87
C ILE A 15 15.76 -9.92 2.25
N GLN A 16 15.99 -9.17 3.32
CA GLN A 16 15.90 -9.68 4.70
C GLN A 16 14.45 -10.03 5.12
N TYR A 17 13.47 -9.63 4.31
CA TYR A 17 12.05 -9.75 4.61
C TYR A 17 11.32 -10.82 3.79
N SER A 18 12.08 -11.77 3.23
CA SER A 18 11.56 -12.81 2.34
C SER A 18 10.85 -13.97 3.06
N ASP A 19 10.88 -13.99 4.39
CA ASP A 19 10.37 -15.09 5.22
C ASP A 19 9.17 -14.64 6.08
N ILE A 20 8.22 -15.53 6.36
CA ILE A 20 7.05 -15.20 7.19
C ILE A 20 7.41 -14.73 8.60
N SER A 21 8.52 -15.21 9.17
CA SER A 21 9.02 -14.75 10.47
C SER A 21 9.46 -13.29 10.45
N SER A 22 9.70 -12.73 9.26
CA SER A 22 10.17 -11.35 9.08
C SER A 22 9.04 -10.33 8.97
N ILE A 23 7.77 -10.74 8.81
CA ILE A 23 6.67 -9.78 8.67
C ILE A 23 6.46 -8.92 9.91
N PRO A 24 6.55 -9.43 11.15
CA PRO A 24 6.52 -8.57 12.32
C PRO A 24 7.59 -7.46 12.26
N GLN A 25 8.76 -7.73 11.68
CA GLN A 25 9.83 -6.75 11.51
C GLN A 25 9.47 -5.69 10.47
N ILE A 26 8.90 -6.08 9.32
CA ILE A 26 8.36 -5.16 8.30
C ILE A 26 7.25 -4.30 8.88
N ALA A 27 6.28 -4.93 9.54
CA ALA A 27 5.13 -4.27 10.15
C ALA A 27 5.58 -3.31 11.25
N SER A 28 6.70 -3.57 11.92
CA SER A 28 7.32 -2.69 12.92
C SER A 28 8.34 -1.68 12.35
N ASN A 29 8.65 -1.75 11.04
CA ASN A 29 9.62 -0.86 10.42
C ASN A 29 9.05 0.56 10.38
N GLN A 30 9.64 1.46 11.18
CA GLN A 30 9.12 2.82 11.37
C GLN A 30 8.98 3.61 10.07
N LYS A 31 9.89 3.40 9.11
CA LYS A 31 9.84 4.08 7.82
C LYS A 31 8.67 3.58 6.98
N VAL A 32 8.50 2.27 6.88
CA VAL A 32 7.36 1.66 6.17
C VAL A 32 6.04 2.09 6.81
N GLN A 33 5.95 2.09 8.14
CA GLN A 33 4.77 2.58 8.86
C GLN A 33 4.48 4.05 8.57
N ALA A 34 5.47 4.94 8.60
CA ALA A 34 5.28 6.36 8.36
C ALA A 34 4.77 6.65 6.94
N GLU A 35 5.32 5.95 5.94
CA GLU A 35 4.90 6.05 4.55
C GLU A 35 3.47 5.51 4.35
N LEU A 36 3.14 4.36 4.96
CA LEU A 36 1.79 3.81 4.95
C LEU A 36 0.79 4.72 5.68
N GLN A 37 1.15 5.30 6.82
CA GLN A 37 0.33 6.29 7.53
C GLN A 37 0.04 7.51 6.66
N THR A 38 1.05 8.00 5.96
CA THR A 38 0.92 9.15 5.05
C THR A 38 0.00 8.82 3.88
N LEU A 39 0.16 7.63 3.28
CA LEU A 39 -0.64 7.17 2.15
C LEU A 39 -2.11 6.92 2.54
N LEU A 40 -2.35 6.19 3.62
CA LEU A 40 -3.66 5.71 4.03
C LEU A 40 -4.43 6.74 4.87
N LYS A 41 -3.75 7.71 5.48
CA LYS A 41 -4.34 8.76 6.33
C LYS A 41 -5.29 8.15 7.38
N HIS A 42 -6.57 8.49 7.32
CA HIS A 42 -7.60 8.02 8.25
C HIS A 42 -7.91 6.51 8.13
N ASP A 43 -7.56 5.87 7.00
CA ASP A 43 -7.74 4.44 6.80
C ASP A 43 -6.59 3.60 7.41
N TYR A 44 -5.48 4.23 7.82
CA TYR A 44 -4.31 3.51 8.36
C TYR A 44 -4.62 2.64 9.59
N PRO A 45 -5.36 3.10 10.62
CA PRO A 45 -5.64 2.24 11.78
C PRO A 45 -6.39 0.97 11.41
N LYS A 46 -7.35 1.06 10.48
CA LYS A 46 -8.11 -0.10 9.99
C LYS A 46 -7.21 -1.03 9.17
N PHE A 47 -6.38 -0.49 8.30
CA PHE A 47 -5.39 -1.25 7.55
C PHE A 47 -4.46 -2.02 8.50
N GLN A 48 -3.89 -1.35 9.49
CA GLN A 48 -2.94 -1.95 10.43
C GLN A 48 -3.59 -3.04 11.30
N ALA A 49 -4.85 -2.83 11.73
CA ALA A 49 -5.57 -3.82 12.54
C ALA A 49 -5.77 -5.15 11.82
N ASN A 50 -5.78 -5.18 10.49
CA ASN A 50 -5.87 -6.41 9.72
C ASN A 50 -4.55 -7.21 9.70
N PHE A 51 -3.47 -6.76 10.33
CA PHE A 51 -2.20 -7.50 10.35
C PHE A 51 -1.95 -8.24 11.67
N GLU A 52 -3.00 -8.78 12.28
CA GLU A 52 -2.89 -9.70 13.42
C GLU A 52 -2.42 -11.08 12.96
N HIS A 53 -3.00 -11.58 11.87
CA HIS A 53 -2.58 -12.82 11.22
C HIS A 53 -2.04 -12.52 9.83
N TYR A 54 -0.78 -12.89 9.61
CA TYR A 54 -0.07 -12.65 8.35
C TYR A 54 -0.12 -13.87 7.44
N SER A 55 -0.24 -13.61 6.14
CA SER A 55 0.13 -14.58 5.10
C SER A 55 1.64 -14.55 4.88
N ALA A 56 2.22 -15.61 4.32
CA ALA A 56 3.64 -15.60 3.95
C ALA A 56 3.96 -14.41 3.01
N PRO A 57 5.02 -13.64 3.26
CA PRO A 57 5.39 -12.54 2.40
C PRO A 57 5.99 -13.09 1.11
N TYR A 58 5.83 -12.36 0.03
CA TYR A 58 6.34 -12.76 -1.27
C TYR A 58 7.22 -11.66 -1.86
N LEU A 59 8.46 -12.01 -2.22
CA LEU A 59 9.32 -11.14 -3.01
C LEU A 59 8.92 -11.21 -4.48
N LEU A 60 8.41 -10.10 -4.98
CA LEU A 60 8.17 -9.86 -6.39
C LEU A 60 9.52 -9.62 -7.09
N LYS A 61 10.20 -10.72 -7.44
CA LYS A 61 11.58 -10.72 -7.97
C LYS A 61 11.81 -9.75 -9.13
N THR A 62 10.81 -9.61 -10.02
CA THR A 62 10.87 -8.72 -11.20
C THR A 62 10.95 -7.24 -10.82
N TYR A 63 10.52 -6.87 -9.61
CA TYR A 63 10.25 -5.49 -9.22
C TYR A 63 11.00 -5.04 -7.97
N GLU A 64 11.87 -5.90 -7.40
CA GLU A 64 12.49 -5.69 -6.09
C GLU A 64 11.47 -5.16 -5.07
N ALA A 65 10.32 -5.83 -4.98
CA ALA A 65 9.21 -5.41 -4.14
C ALA A 65 8.76 -6.54 -3.23
N LEU A 66 8.33 -6.17 -2.04
CA LEU A 66 7.85 -7.07 -1.01
C LEU A 66 6.33 -6.96 -0.95
N TYR A 67 5.64 -8.08 -1.11
CA TYR A 67 4.19 -8.17 -0.92
C TYR A 67 3.86 -8.93 0.37
N TYR A 68 2.86 -8.46 1.11
CA TYR A 68 2.26 -9.21 2.20
C TYR A 68 0.79 -8.83 2.40
N GLU A 69 0.01 -9.77 2.96
CA GLU A 69 -1.39 -9.57 3.32
C GLU A 69 -1.69 -10.12 4.71
N GLY A 70 -2.76 -9.62 5.33
CA GLY A 70 -3.21 -10.07 6.64
C GLY A 70 -4.72 -9.97 6.85
N ARG A 71 -5.17 -10.62 7.91
CA ARG A 71 -6.55 -10.54 8.44
C ARG A 71 -6.57 -10.31 9.96
N PHE A 72 -7.68 -9.75 10.43
CA PHE A 72 -7.98 -9.59 11.86
C PHE A 72 -8.77 -10.80 12.38
N GLY A 73 -8.23 -11.56 13.32
CA GLY A 73 -8.85 -12.78 13.86
C GLY A 73 -9.52 -13.67 12.80
N SER A 74 -10.80 -14.00 13.02
CA SER A 74 -11.65 -14.75 12.07
C SER A 74 -12.43 -13.86 11.10
N SER A 75 -12.13 -12.56 11.04
CA SER A 75 -12.79 -11.63 10.13
C SER A 75 -12.41 -11.94 8.67
N LEU A 76 -13.34 -11.65 7.76
CA LEU A 76 -13.07 -11.66 6.33
C LEU A 76 -12.54 -10.30 5.83
N ASP A 77 -12.55 -9.27 6.67
CA ASP A 77 -11.81 -8.04 6.39
C ASP A 77 -10.32 -8.37 6.29
N ALA A 78 -9.67 -7.76 5.30
CA ALA A 78 -8.28 -8.05 5.01
C ALA A 78 -7.57 -6.82 4.46
N SER A 79 -6.25 -6.80 4.64
CA SER A 79 -5.40 -5.79 4.04
C SER A 79 -4.22 -6.43 3.33
N SER A 80 -3.74 -5.77 2.29
CA SER A 80 -2.51 -6.16 1.62
C SER A 80 -1.69 -4.95 1.23
N THR A 81 -0.39 -5.12 1.10
CA THR A 81 0.50 -4.06 0.64
C THR A 81 1.68 -4.60 -0.15
N ILE A 82 2.20 -3.74 -1.01
CA ILE A 82 3.42 -3.93 -1.76
C ILE A 82 4.34 -2.77 -1.42
N VAL A 83 5.55 -3.10 -0.99
CA VAL A 83 6.61 -2.14 -0.68
C VAL A 83 7.73 -2.31 -1.70
N PHE A 84 7.95 -1.31 -2.54
CA PHE A 84 9.06 -1.28 -3.48
C PHE A 84 10.30 -0.70 -2.79
N LYS A 85 11.47 -1.20 -3.20
CA LYS A 85 12.77 -0.71 -2.75
C LYS A 85 12.97 0.79 -2.97
N ASP A 86 12.40 1.31 -4.05
CA ASP A 86 12.43 2.71 -4.46
C ASP A 86 11.45 3.63 -3.69
N GLY A 87 10.67 3.09 -2.75
CA GLY A 87 9.71 3.83 -1.93
C GLY A 87 8.28 3.86 -2.48
N ARG A 88 8.01 3.28 -3.65
CA ARG A 88 6.63 3.12 -4.11
C ARG A 88 5.87 2.13 -3.22
N LEU A 89 4.63 2.48 -2.94
CA LEU A 89 3.71 1.75 -2.11
C LEU A 89 2.41 1.53 -2.85
N PHE A 90 1.90 0.31 -2.72
CA PHE A 90 0.53 -0.04 -3.06
C PHE A 90 -0.10 -0.67 -1.83
N ALA A 91 -1.33 -0.31 -1.50
CA ALA A 91 -2.05 -0.90 -0.38
C ALA A 91 -3.50 -1.14 -0.76
N ALA A 92 -4.13 -2.12 -0.12
CA ALA A 92 -5.54 -2.38 -0.26
C ALA A 92 -6.18 -2.73 1.08
N ILE A 93 -7.44 -2.34 1.25
CA ILE A 93 -8.30 -2.75 2.36
C ILE A 93 -9.59 -3.31 1.75
N TYR A 94 -9.90 -4.56 2.08
CA TYR A 94 -11.18 -5.16 1.77
C TYR A 94 -12.11 -5.08 2.97
N PHE A 95 -13.32 -4.57 2.72
CA PHE A 95 -14.41 -4.49 3.69
C PHE A 95 -15.47 -5.52 3.31
N VAL A 96 -15.61 -6.58 4.11
CA VAL A 96 -16.54 -7.69 3.82
C VAL A 96 -17.99 -7.21 3.80
N ASN A 97 -18.36 -6.32 4.72
CA ASN A 97 -19.74 -5.85 4.88
C ASN A 97 -20.26 -5.11 3.64
N THR A 98 -19.41 -4.30 3.01
CA THR A 98 -19.79 -3.52 1.81
C THR A 98 -19.29 -4.16 0.52
N LYS A 99 -18.52 -5.26 0.62
CA LYS A 99 -17.82 -5.90 -0.50
C LYS A 99 -16.99 -4.89 -1.31
N THR A 100 -16.40 -3.92 -0.60
CA THR A 100 -15.62 -2.83 -1.20
C THR A 100 -14.13 -3.10 -1.03
N LEU A 101 -13.37 -2.91 -2.10
CA LEU A 101 -11.91 -2.85 -2.05
C LEU A 101 -11.47 -1.39 -2.17
N LYS A 102 -10.94 -0.82 -1.09
CA LYS A 102 -10.22 0.45 -1.17
C LYS A 102 -8.79 0.17 -1.60
N TYR A 103 -8.31 0.88 -2.62
CA TYR A 103 -6.98 0.73 -3.18
C TYR A 103 -6.22 2.05 -3.10
N PHE A 104 -4.98 2.00 -2.63
CA PHE A 104 -4.15 3.15 -2.37
C PHE A 104 -2.81 2.99 -3.08
N SER A 105 -2.29 4.08 -3.64
CA SER A 105 -0.95 4.11 -4.19
C SER A 105 -0.34 5.50 -4.12
N ASN A 106 0.98 5.56 -3.89
CA ASN A 106 1.79 6.77 -4.07
C ASN A 106 2.50 6.80 -5.44
N ASP A 107 2.20 5.83 -6.32
CA ASP A 107 2.77 5.76 -7.66
C ASP A 107 2.23 6.87 -8.56
N ALA A 108 3.15 7.55 -9.25
CA ALA A 108 2.87 8.71 -10.09
C ALA A 108 2.30 8.37 -11.47
N SER A 109 2.12 7.08 -11.79
CA SER A 109 1.75 6.61 -13.14
C SER A 109 0.31 6.91 -13.57
N CYS A 110 -0.52 7.46 -12.68
CA CYS A 110 -1.96 7.66 -12.89
C CYS A 110 -2.71 6.38 -13.33
N SER A 111 -2.16 5.19 -13.08
CA SER A 111 -2.79 3.94 -13.52
C SER A 111 -4.09 3.68 -12.74
N GLU A 112 -5.18 3.49 -13.48
CA GLU A 112 -6.48 3.04 -12.95
C GLU A 112 -6.54 1.51 -12.77
N GLN A 113 -5.45 0.82 -13.07
CA GLN A 113 -5.35 -0.63 -12.89
C GLN A 113 -4.76 -0.96 -11.53
N LEU A 114 -5.41 -1.89 -10.84
CA LEU A 114 -4.83 -2.53 -9.66
C LEU A 114 -3.49 -3.16 -10.06
N HIS A 115 -2.47 -2.98 -9.23
CA HIS A 115 -1.22 -3.73 -9.36
C HIS A 115 -1.52 -5.24 -9.39
N THR A 116 -0.83 -6.02 -10.22
CA THR A 116 -1.13 -7.45 -10.47
C THR A 116 -1.25 -8.27 -9.18
N ALA A 117 -0.36 -8.07 -8.20
CA ALA A 117 -0.47 -8.77 -6.91
C ALA A 117 -1.74 -8.38 -6.11
N ILE A 118 -2.21 -7.12 -6.22
CA ILE A 118 -3.48 -6.69 -5.62
C ILE A 118 -4.67 -7.24 -6.42
N GLN A 119 -4.54 -7.48 -7.73
CA GLN A 119 -5.58 -8.18 -8.49
C GLN A 119 -5.78 -9.61 -7.98
N VAL A 120 -4.70 -10.32 -7.66
CA VAL A 120 -4.77 -11.67 -7.06
C VAL A 120 -5.45 -11.60 -5.68
N PHE A 121 -5.07 -10.64 -4.84
CA PHE A 121 -5.74 -10.37 -3.56
C PHE A 121 -7.26 -10.13 -3.76
N ALA A 122 -7.62 -9.33 -4.77
CA ALA A 122 -9.00 -9.01 -5.09
C ALA A 122 -9.80 -10.23 -5.58
N GLN A 123 -9.20 -11.11 -6.38
CA GLN A 123 -9.86 -12.31 -6.94
C GLN A 123 -10.27 -13.34 -5.87
N GLN A 124 -9.60 -13.34 -4.72
CA GLN A 124 -9.94 -14.23 -3.60
C GLN A 124 -11.20 -13.81 -2.84
N ARG A 125 -11.84 -12.69 -3.22
CA ARG A 125 -12.88 -12.01 -2.45
C ARG A 125 -14.08 -11.67 -3.34
N GLU A 126 -15.26 -11.64 -2.73
CA GLU A 126 -16.45 -11.12 -3.40
C GLU A 126 -16.42 -9.59 -3.37
N ILE A 127 -16.13 -8.97 -4.51
CA ILE A 127 -16.02 -7.51 -4.66
C ILE A 127 -17.17 -6.98 -5.51
N GLN A 128 -17.90 -6.02 -4.97
CA GLN A 128 -18.95 -5.26 -5.67
C GLN A 128 -18.46 -3.88 -6.14
N SER A 129 -17.50 -3.29 -5.43
CA SER A 129 -16.97 -1.97 -5.78
C SER A 129 -15.49 -1.85 -5.46
N ILE A 130 -14.78 -1.07 -6.29
CA ILE A 130 -13.38 -0.68 -6.02
C ILE A 130 -13.36 0.84 -5.88
N GLU A 131 -12.79 1.30 -4.76
CA GLU A 131 -12.54 2.72 -4.49
C GLU A 131 -11.06 3.00 -4.68
N TYR A 132 -10.73 3.82 -5.68
CA TYR A 132 -9.36 4.24 -5.94
C TYR A 132 -9.04 5.50 -5.14
N VAL A 133 -8.12 5.38 -4.20
CA VAL A 133 -7.61 6.45 -3.35
C VAL A 133 -6.18 6.75 -3.78
N THR A 134 -6.05 7.46 -4.89
CA THR A 134 -4.76 8.08 -5.24
C THR A 134 -4.55 9.28 -4.32
N ALA A 135 -3.30 9.52 -3.91
CA ALA A 135 -2.95 10.67 -3.10
C ALA A 135 -3.25 11.98 -3.86
N ARG A 136 -4.50 12.47 -3.79
CA ARG A 136 -4.88 13.81 -4.20
C ARG A 136 -4.11 14.82 -3.33
N VAL A 137 -2.99 15.31 -3.85
CA VAL A 137 -2.40 16.65 -3.68
C VAL A 137 -2.05 17.16 -2.26
N GLU A 138 -2.39 16.46 -1.17
CA GLU A 138 -1.91 16.79 0.18
C GLU A 138 -1.23 15.59 0.84
N SER A 139 -0.13 15.17 0.22
CA SER A 139 0.90 14.34 0.84
C SER A 139 2.04 15.28 1.25
N ALA A 140 2.48 15.21 2.51
CA ALA A 140 3.70 15.90 2.95
C ALA A 140 4.95 15.38 2.22
N LEU A 141 4.85 14.25 1.53
CA LEU A 141 5.89 13.67 0.71
C LEU A 141 5.68 14.10 -0.74
N LYS A 142 6.35 15.19 -1.12
CA LYS A 142 6.70 15.46 -2.51
C LYS A 142 7.76 14.44 -2.92
N TYR A 143 7.38 13.37 -3.62
CA TYR A 143 8.41 12.52 -4.20
C TYR A 143 9.07 13.26 -5.37
N HIS A 144 10.36 13.54 -5.22
CA HIS A 144 11.22 14.14 -6.22
C HIS A 144 11.70 13.07 -7.20
N PHE A 145 10.85 12.71 -8.17
CA PHE A 145 11.32 12.47 -9.52
C PHE A 145 10.46 13.33 -10.43
N GLY A 146 11.11 14.07 -11.33
CA GLY A 146 10.57 15.26 -11.99
C GLY A 146 9.15 15.09 -12.55
N LEU A 147 8.38 16.15 -12.36
CA LEU A 147 6.97 16.36 -12.69
C LEU A 147 5.99 15.81 -11.64
N ALA A 148 5.29 16.74 -10.99
CA ALA A 148 4.04 16.44 -10.32
C ALA A 148 3.17 15.65 -11.30
N ALA A 149 2.77 14.43 -10.91
CA ALA A 149 1.80 13.69 -11.68
C ALA A 149 0.55 14.55 -11.79
N GLN A 150 0.25 15.04 -12.99
CA GLN A 150 -0.95 15.81 -13.30
C GLN A 150 -2.16 14.86 -13.41
N CYS A 151 -2.23 13.85 -12.54
CA CYS A 151 -3.41 13.00 -12.48
C CYS A 151 -4.54 13.89 -12.01
N GLY A 152 -5.58 14.02 -12.84
CA GLY A 152 -6.85 14.57 -12.41
C GLY A 152 -7.26 13.93 -11.09
N ALA A 153 -7.96 14.69 -10.26
CA ALA A 153 -8.47 14.18 -9.03
C ALA A 153 -9.55 13.12 -9.37
N TYR A 154 -9.24 11.82 -9.34
CA TYR A 154 -10.21 10.74 -9.59
C TYR A 154 -10.64 10.13 -8.25
N ILE A 155 -11.93 10.28 -7.93
CA ILE A 155 -12.62 9.38 -7.00
C ILE A 155 -13.66 8.74 -7.90
N GLU A 156 -13.29 7.64 -8.55
CA GLU A 156 -14.23 6.84 -9.30
C GLU A 156 -14.57 5.61 -8.46
N LYS A 157 -15.87 5.46 -8.15
CA LYS A 157 -16.42 4.18 -7.72
C LYS A 157 -16.65 3.37 -8.98
N ILE A 158 -15.79 2.39 -9.24
CA ILE A 158 -16.08 1.41 -10.27
C ILE A 158 -16.97 0.35 -9.62
N ASN A 159 -18.26 0.40 -9.94
CA ASN A 159 -19.20 -0.66 -9.62
C ASN A 159 -19.01 -1.80 -10.64
N LYS A 160 -18.91 -3.03 -10.16
CA LYS A 160 -18.94 -4.24 -11.01
C LYS A 160 -20.37 -4.70 -11.26
#